data_AF-A0A3C0AU40-F1
#
_entry.id   AF-A0A3C0AU40-F1
#
_cell.length_a   1.000
_cell.length_b   1.000
_cell.length_c   1.000
_cell.angle_alpha   90.00
_cell.angle_beta   90.00
_cell.angle_gamma   90.00
#
_symmetry.space_group_name_H-M   'P 1'
#
loop_
_entity.id
_entity.type
_entity.pdbx_description
1 polymer ?
#
loop_
_entity_poly.entity_id
_entity_poly.type
_entity_poly.pdbx_seq_one_letter_code
_entity_poly.pdbx_strand_id
1 'polypeptide(L)'
;FSPQKAFGSDGGLWIAVLSPAAVERAYGIAESTRLPGTRRWIPPFLSLTSAIENSRKDQTLNTPAVATLVMLENQVRWLNDNGGLAWTSARCARSASLLYKWAEQSDYATPFVKDEGSRSHAVVTVDLDDGISASQVIAALRENGIVDTNGYRKLGRNQLRIGVFPSVEPSDVEALTHCIDYVVEHL
;
A
#
# COMPACT_ATOMS: atom_id res chain seq x y z
N PHE A 1 -0.24 9.81 3.25
CA PHE A 1 -0.63 8.39 3.06
C PHE A 1 -2.00 8.16 3.68
N SER A 2 -2.53 6.95 3.60
CA SER A 2 -3.77 6.53 4.25
C SER A 2 -3.56 5.17 4.95
N PRO A 3 -4.38 4.79 5.95
CA PRO A 3 -4.06 3.69 6.88
C PRO A 3 -4.18 2.26 6.32
N GLN A 4 -4.88 2.05 5.21
CA GLN A 4 -5.29 0.73 4.71
C GLN A 4 -4.27 -0.09 3.93
N LYS A 5 -2.98 0.11 4.20
CA LYS A 5 -1.90 -0.66 3.59
C LYS A 5 -0.93 -1.15 4.67
N ALA A 6 0.26 -0.54 4.74
CA ALA A 6 1.27 -0.88 5.73
C ALA A 6 0.80 -0.72 7.18
N PHE A 7 -0.21 0.13 7.39
CA PHE A 7 -0.79 0.40 8.70
C PHE A 7 -2.03 -0.44 9.05
N GLY A 8 -2.42 -1.41 8.20
CA GLY A 8 -3.41 -2.44 8.56
C GLY A 8 -4.77 -1.95 9.07
N SER A 9 -5.18 -0.73 8.71
CA SER A 9 -6.43 -0.10 9.18
C SER A 9 -7.37 0.19 8.00
N ASP A 10 -8.41 1.00 8.22
CA ASP A 10 -9.39 1.34 7.19
C ASP A 10 -8.99 2.54 6.34
N GLY A 11 -9.60 2.63 5.16
CA GLY A 11 -9.57 3.84 4.34
C GLY A 11 -10.45 4.95 4.92
N GLY A 12 -10.44 6.12 4.27
CA GLY A 12 -11.28 7.27 4.66
C GLY A 12 -10.60 8.30 5.56
N LEU A 13 -9.36 8.04 6.00
CA LEU A 13 -8.49 9.02 6.64
C LEU A 13 -7.24 9.27 5.78
N TRP A 14 -6.79 10.52 5.70
CA TRP A 14 -5.49 10.88 5.15
C TRP A 14 -4.59 11.39 6.26
N ILE A 15 -3.29 11.10 6.15
CA ILE A 15 -2.25 11.54 7.08
C ILE A 15 -1.12 12.16 6.26
N ALA A 16 -0.67 13.34 6.66
CA ALA A 16 0.45 14.03 6.04
C ALA A 16 1.46 14.45 7.10
N VAL A 17 2.72 14.07 6.91
CA VAL A 17 3.85 14.63 7.65
C VAL A 17 4.33 15.85 6.88
N LEU A 18 4.25 17.03 7.50
CA LEU A 18 4.53 18.30 6.86
C LEU A 18 5.83 18.90 7.42
N SER A 19 6.72 19.34 6.53
CA SER A 19 7.88 20.14 6.95
C SER A 19 7.45 21.55 7.37
N PRO A 20 8.27 22.29 8.13
CA PRO A 20 7.99 23.69 8.45
C PRO A 20 7.68 24.53 7.20
N ALA A 21 8.46 24.36 6.13
CA ALA A 21 8.24 25.06 4.86
C ALA A 21 6.89 24.71 4.20
N ALA A 22 6.42 23.46 4.32
CA ALA A 22 5.12 23.06 3.81
C ALA A 22 3.97 23.69 4.61
N VAL A 23 4.12 23.80 5.93
CA VAL A 23 3.16 24.49 6.80
C VAL A 23 3.08 25.98 6.44
N GLU A 24 4.22 26.68 6.35
CA GLU A 24 4.27 28.09 5.94
C GLU A 24 3.64 28.31 4.56
N ARG A 25 3.92 27.41 3.61
CA ARG A 25 3.31 27.46 2.28
C ARG A 25 1.80 27.30 2.33
N ALA A 26 1.28 26.41 3.18
CA ALA A 26 -0.16 26.20 3.32
C ALA A 26 -0.87 27.48 3.79
N TYR A 27 -0.30 28.17 4.79
CA TYR A 27 -0.82 29.45 5.27
C TYR A 27 -0.68 30.57 4.22
N GLY A 28 0.45 30.67 3.53
CA GLY A 28 0.62 31.64 2.45
C GLY A 28 -0.38 31.45 1.30
N ILE A 29 -0.68 30.20 0.94
CA ILE A 29 -1.72 29.90 -0.06
C ILE A 29 -3.11 30.29 0.46
N ALA A 30 -3.44 29.96 1.71
CA ALA A 30 -4.72 30.33 2.31
C ALA A 30 -4.91 31.86 2.39
N GLU A 31 -3.85 32.61 2.70
CA GLU A 31 -3.92 34.07 2.68
C GLU A 31 -4.05 34.62 1.26
N SER A 32 -3.36 34.02 0.29
CA SER A 32 -3.44 34.45 -1.12
C SER A 32 -4.87 34.39 -1.68
N THR A 33 -5.74 33.51 -1.16
CA THR A 33 -7.14 33.43 -1.62
C THR A 33 -7.97 34.65 -1.24
N ARG A 34 -7.48 35.50 -0.33
CA ARG A 34 -8.14 36.73 0.13
C ARG A 34 -7.66 37.98 -0.61
N LEU A 35 -6.61 37.86 -1.43
CA LEU A 35 -6.07 39.00 -2.18
C LEU A 35 -7.03 39.46 -3.28
N PRO A 36 -7.18 40.78 -3.52
CA PRO A 36 -8.02 41.31 -4.59
C PRO A 36 -7.70 40.69 -5.95
N GLY A 37 -8.74 40.31 -6.70
CA GLY A 37 -8.61 39.71 -8.04
C GLY A 37 -8.30 38.21 -8.07
N THR A 38 -8.12 37.57 -6.91
CA THR A 38 -7.88 36.12 -6.85
C THR A 38 -9.15 35.31 -7.10
N ARG A 39 -9.03 34.25 -7.93
CA ARG A 39 -10.14 33.31 -8.22
C ARG A 39 -10.05 31.98 -7.48
N ARG A 40 -8.93 31.71 -6.80
CA ARG A 40 -8.73 30.48 -6.04
C ARG A 40 -9.62 30.49 -4.81
N TRP A 41 -10.49 29.49 -4.70
CA TRP A 41 -11.27 29.19 -3.52
C TRP A 41 -10.86 27.81 -2.98
N ILE A 42 -10.83 27.66 -1.66
CA ILE A 42 -10.53 26.39 -0.99
C ILE A 42 -11.79 25.97 -0.23
N PRO A 43 -12.45 24.87 -0.64
CA PRO A 43 -13.58 24.32 0.10
C PRO A 43 -13.16 24.01 1.56
N PRO A 44 -13.99 24.32 2.58
CA PRO A 44 -13.61 24.12 3.98
C PRO A 44 -13.14 22.68 4.29
N PHE A 45 -13.80 21.66 3.72
CA PHE A 45 -13.42 20.26 3.89
C PHE A 45 -12.03 19.91 3.31
N LEU A 46 -11.57 20.69 2.32
CA LEU A 46 -10.25 20.52 1.68
C LEU A 46 -9.22 21.54 2.18
N SER A 47 -9.53 22.29 3.25
CA SER A 47 -8.65 23.29 3.84
C SER A 47 -7.52 22.62 4.64
N LEU A 48 -6.30 22.66 4.09
CA LEU A 48 -5.12 22.14 4.78
C LEU A 48 -4.81 22.93 6.06
N THR A 49 -5.00 24.26 6.07
CA THR A 49 -4.79 25.07 7.28
C THR A 49 -5.77 24.69 8.39
N SER A 50 -7.04 24.45 8.06
CA SER A 50 -8.02 23.96 9.02
C SER A 50 -7.66 22.56 9.53
N ALA A 51 -7.16 21.68 8.65
CA ALA A 51 -6.67 20.38 9.08
C ALA A 51 -5.46 20.50 10.03
N ILE A 52 -4.50 21.37 9.73
CA ILE A 52 -3.33 21.65 10.58
C ILE A 52 -3.76 22.18 11.96
N GLU A 53 -4.66 23.15 11.99
CA GLU A 53 -5.15 23.78 13.23
C GLU A 53 -5.89 22.80 14.14
N ASN A 54 -6.69 21.90 13.57
CA ASN A 54 -7.34 20.82 14.32
C ASN A 54 -6.33 19.76 14.77
N SER A 55 -5.38 19.38 13.91
CA SER A 55 -4.38 18.34 14.23
C SER A 55 -3.49 18.75 15.40
N ARG A 56 -3.15 20.04 15.54
CA ARG A 56 -2.42 20.58 16.70
C ARG A 56 -3.16 20.47 18.04
N LYS A 57 -4.46 20.16 18.00
CA LYS A 57 -5.33 19.98 19.17
C LYS A 57 -5.79 18.52 19.32
N ASP A 58 -5.13 17.60 18.62
CA ASP A 58 -5.52 16.18 18.52
C ASP A 58 -6.95 15.99 18.01
N GLN A 59 -7.36 16.82 17.04
CA GLN A 59 -8.69 16.82 16.43
C GLN A 59 -8.61 16.71 14.90
N THR A 60 -9.72 16.30 14.28
CA THR A 60 -9.99 16.44 12.85
C THR A 60 -11.07 17.49 12.64
N LEU A 61 -11.15 18.07 11.43
CA LEU A 61 -12.12 19.11 11.10
C LEU A 61 -13.58 18.67 11.35
N ASN A 62 -13.89 17.43 10.99
CA ASN A 62 -15.18 16.78 11.22
C ASN A 62 -14.95 15.41 11.88
N THR A 63 -16.03 14.78 12.34
CA THR A 63 -15.98 13.50 13.07
C THR A 63 -15.20 12.43 12.29
N PRO A 64 -14.09 11.90 12.84
CA PRO A 64 -13.35 10.80 12.24
C PRO A 64 -13.98 9.46 12.63
N ALA A 65 -13.69 8.41 11.87
CA ALA A 65 -14.04 7.04 12.26
C ALA A 65 -13.11 6.57 13.39
N VAL A 66 -13.69 6.30 14.57
CA VAL A 66 -12.93 5.84 15.75
C VAL A 66 -12.22 4.51 15.49
N ALA A 67 -12.88 3.57 14.81
CA ALA A 67 -12.28 2.27 14.47
C ALA A 67 -10.98 2.40 13.66
N THR A 68 -10.97 3.29 12.65
CA THR A 68 -9.78 3.59 11.85
C THR A 68 -8.62 4.08 12.72
N LEU A 69 -8.89 4.96 13.69
CA LEU A 69 -7.87 5.50 14.59
C LEU A 69 -7.32 4.43 15.55
N VAL A 70 -8.19 3.61 16.13
CA VAL A 70 -7.80 2.53 17.06
C VAL A 70 -6.94 1.48 16.36
N MET A 71 -7.33 1.02 15.18
CA MET A 71 -6.53 0.05 14.42
C MET A 71 -5.18 0.62 13.98
N LEU A 72 -5.16 1.90 13.56
CA LEU A 72 -3.93 2.58 13.18
C LEU A 72 -2.97 2.73 14.37
N GLU A 73 -3.46 3.16 15.53
CA GLU A 73 -2.64 3.31 16.74
C GLU A 73 -2.05 1.97 17.17
N ASN A 74 -2.86 0.91 17.21
CA ASN A 74 -2.41 -0.44 17.53
C ASN A 74 -1.30 -0.91 16.56
N GLN A 75 -1.48 -0.70 15.26
CA GLN A 75 -0.48 -1.09 14.28
C GLN A 75 0.81 -0.26 14.43
N VAL A 76 0.72 1.04 14.64
CA VAL A 76 1.91 1.90 14.87
C VAL A 76 2.68 1.43 16.10
N ARG A 77 1.97 1.11 17.20
CA ARG A 77 2.56 0.55 18.41
C ARG A 77 3.27 -0.77 18.12
N TRP A 78 2.59 -1.71 17.47
CA TRP A 78 3.17 -3.01 17.11
C TRP A 78 4.43 -2.87 16.23
N LEU A 79 4.41 -1.99 15.24
CA LEU A 79 5.59 -1.72 14.40
C LEU A 79 6.76 -1.17 15.24
N ASN A 80 6.51 -0.25 16.16
CA ASN A 80 7.54 0.31 17.03
C ASN A 80 8.10 -0.73 18.01
N ASP A 81 7.24 -1.53 18.64
CA ASP A 81 7.62 -2.57 19.60
C ASP A 81 8.51 -3.66 18.96
N ASN A 82 8.37 -3.89 17.65
CA ASN A 82 9.19 -4.83 16.90
C ASN A 82 10.52 -4.25 16.37
N GLY A 83 10.84 -2.98 16.65
CA GLY A 83 12.07 -2.33 16.17
C GLY A 83 11.85 -1.25 15.10
N GLY A 84 10.62 -0.76 14.97
CA GLY A 84 10.26 0.41 14.19
C GLY A 84 10.48 0.24 12.69
N LEU A 85 10.80 1.34 12.02
CA LEU A 85 10.90 1.39 10.56
C LEU A 85 11.97 0.43 10.01
N ALA A 86 13.11 0.29 10.68
CA ALA A 86 14.18 -0.60 10.23
C ALA A 86 13.72 -2.06 10.17
N TRP A 87 13.06 -2.53 11.23
CA TRP A 87 12.47 -3.87 11.26
C TRP A 87 11.37 -4.03 10.22
N THR A 88 10.48 -3.04 10.14
CA THR A 88 9.34 -3.02 9.20
C THR A 88 9.82 -3.15 7.75
N SER A 89 10.80 -2.33 7.35
CA SER A 89 11.36 -2.34 6.00
C SER A 89 12.09 -3.64 5.71
N ALA A 90 12.88 -4.17 6.64
CA ALA A 90 13.59 -5.44 6.47
C ALA A 90 12.62 -6.62 6.30
N ARG A 91 11.54 -6.65 7.07
CA ARG A 91 10.49 -7.68 6.98
C ARG A 91 9.80 -7.66 5.62
N CYS A 92 9.34 -6.50 5.15
CA CYS A 92 8.75 -6.34 3.83
C CYS A 92 9.74 -6.72 2.70
N ALA A 93 11.00 -6.31 2.81
CA ALA A 93 12.04 -6.67 1.85
C ALA A 93 12.29 -8.18 1.80
N ARG A 94 12.30 -8.87 2.95
CA ARG A 94 12.38 -10.33 3.02
C ARG A 94 11.21 -10.97 2.26
N SER A 95 9.98 -10.58 2.58
CA SER A 95 8.78 -11.12 1.91
C SER A 95 8.79 -10.87 0.40
N ALA A 96 9.12 -9.65 -0.04
CA ALA A 96 9.23 -9.34 -1.46
C ALA A 96 10.31 -10.18 -2.14
N SER A 97 11.45 -10.40 -1.48
CA SER A 97 12.55 -11.22 -2.04
C SER A 97 12.17 -12.67 -2.27
N LEU A 98 11.27 -13.25 -1.46
CA LEU A 98 10.77 -14.61 -1.66
C LEU A 98 10.03 -14.72 -3.00
N LEU A 99 9.11 -13.78 -3.26
CA LEU A 99 8.35 -13.73 -4.51
C LEU A 99 9.23 -13.42 -5.73
N TYR A 100 10.16 -12.47 -5.61
CA TYR A 100 11.04 -12.15 -6.73
C TYR A 100 11.96 -13.31 -7.08
N LYS A 101 12.55 -13.99 -6.09
CA LYS A 101 13.40 -15.16 -6.33
C LYS A 101 12.61 -16.32 -6.93
N TRP A 102 11.41 -16.58 -6.42
CA TRP A 102 10.51 -17.58 -7.01
C TRP A 102 10.22 -17.25 -8.48
N ALA A 103 9.83 -16.01 -8.78
CA ALA A 103 9.53 -15.60 -10.15
C ALA A 103 10.77 -15.68 -11.07
N GLU A 104 11.98 -15.42 -10.57
CA GLU A 104 13.22 -15.53 -11.35
C GLU A 104 13.68 -16.97 -11.59
N GLN A 105 13.27 -17.90 -10.72
CA GLN A 105 13.59 -19.33 -10.81
C GLN A 105 12.51 -20.13 -11.55
N SER A 106 11.33 -19.53 -11.75
CA SER A 106 10.20 -20.13 -12.44
C SER A 106 10.41 -20.11 -13.96
N ASP A 107 10.02 -21.19 -14.63
CA ASP A 107 10.03 -21.28 -16.09
C ASP A 107 8.86 -20.53 -16.76
N TYR A 108 7.96 -19.95 -15.97
CA TYR A 108 6.69 -19.42 -16.46
C TYR A 108 6.29 -18.06 -15.88
N ALA A 109 7.09 -17.53 -14.96
CA ALA A 109 6.85 -16.28 -14.27
C ALA A 109 8.06 -15.35 -14.44
N THR A 110 7.84 -14.04 -14.37
CA THR A 110 8.93 -13.06 -14.42
C THR A 110 8.55 -11.79 -13.66
N PRO A 111 9.45 -11.18 -12.86
CA PRO A 111 9.19 -9.86 -12.27
C PRO A 111 8.84 -8.82 -13.34
N PHE A 112 7.69 -8.17 -13.22
CA PHE A 112 7.26 -7.16 -14.19
C PHE A 112 8.23 -5.98 -14.28
N VAL A 113 8.72 -5.52 -13.12
CA VAL A 113 9.71 -4.44 -13.05
C VAL A 113 11.11 -5.01 -13.31
N LYS A 114 11.66 -4.69 -14.48
CA LYS A 114 12.96 -5.20 -14.94
C LYS A 114 14.14 -4.69 -14.12
N ASP A 115 14.13 -3.40 -13.78
CA ASP A 115 15.18 -2.80 -12.95
C ASP A 115 15.00 -3.25 -11.48
N GLU A 116 15.95 -4.06 -11.00
CA GLU A 116 15.96 -4.59 -9.64
C GLU A 116 15.89 -3.49 -8.58
N GLY A 117 16.59 -2.37 -8.79
CA GLY A 117 16.61 -1.24 -7.85
C GLY A 117 15.27 -0.52 -7.74
N SER A 118 14.38 -0.70 -8.72
CA SER A 118 13.04 -0.10 -8.77
C SER A 118 11.94 -1.06 -8.29
N ARG A 119 12.28 -2.30 -7.93
CA ARG A 119 11.30 -3.29 -7.45
C ARG A 119 10.78 -2.93 -6.06
N SER A 120 9.47 -3.02 -5.88
CA SER A 120 8.83 -2.65 -4.62
C SER A 120 9.06 -3.72 -3.56
N HIS A 121 9.36 -3.30 -2.33
CA HIS A 121 9.37 -4.19 -1.18
C HIS A 121 7.99 -4.37 -0.53
N ALA A 122 6.93 -3.73 -1.04
CA ALA A 122 5.60 -3.78 -0.42
C ALA A 122 4.52 -4.36 -1.36
N VAL A 123 4.69 -4.24 -2.67
CA VAL A 123 3.75 -4.79 -3.66
C VAL A 123 4.54 -5.40 -4.81
N VAL A 124 4.58 -6.71 -4.88
CA VAL A 124 5.29 -7.46 -5.91
C VAL A 124 4.36 -7.68 -7.10
N THR A 125 4.84 -7.38 -8.30
CA THR A 125 4.14 -7.63 -9.57
C THR A 125 4.92 -8.63 -10.40
N VAL A 126 4.27 -9.71 -10.79
CA VAL A 126 4.86 -10.83 -11.52
C VAL A 126 3.99 -11.11 -12.74
N ASP A 127 4.57 -10.95 -13.93
CA ASP A 127 3.92 -11.37 -15.17
C ASP A 127 4.03 -12.89 -15.28
N LEU A 128 2.98 -13.52 -15.83
CA LEU A 128 2.97 -14.93 -16.21
C LEU A 128 3.04 -15.03 -17.74
N ASP A 129 3.67 -16.08 -18.23
CA ASP A 129 3.75 -16.37 -19.65
C ASP A 129 2.37 -16.57 -20.28
N ASP A 130 2.25 -16.30 -21.59
CA ASP A 130 0.98 -16.34 -22.32
C ASP A 130 0.28 -17.71 -22.28
N GLY A 131 1.04 -18.79 -22.03
CA GLY A 131 0.51 -20.14 -21.87
C GLY A 131 -0.24 -20.39 -20.55
N ILE A 132 -0.11 -19.49 -19.57
CA ILE A 132 -0.76 -19.62 -18.26
C ILE A 132 -1.71 -18.44 -18.06
N SER A 133 -3.00 -18.72 -17.91
CA SER A 133 -3.95 -17.67 -17.61
C SER A 133 -3.86 -17.23 -16.14
N ALA A 134 -3.35 -16.02 -15.89
CA ALA A 134 -3.37 -15.41 -14.56
C ALA A 134 -4.79 -15.36 -13.99
N SER A 135 -5.82 -15.12 -14.82
CA SER A 135 -7.21 -15.12 -14.34
C SER A 135 -7.68 -16.49 -13.84
N GLN A 136 -7.24 -17.60 -14.45
CA GLN A 136 -7.56 -18.94 -13.96
C GLN A 136 -6.81 -19.24 -12.67
N VAL A 137 -5.51 -18.90 -12.60
CA VAL A 137 -4.71 -19.02 -11.36
C VAL A 137 -5.37 -18.25 -10.23
N ILE A 138 -5.72 -16.99 -10.44
CA ILE A 138 -6.37 -16.13 -9.44
C ILE A 138 -7.74 -16.68 -9.02
N ALA A 139 -8.53 -17.21 -9.96
CA ALA A 139 -9.82 -17.81 -9.64
C ALA A 139 -9.65 -19.04 -8.73
N ALA A 140 -8.75 -19.96 -9.08
CA ALA A 140 -8.45 -21.15 -8.27
C ALA A 140 -7.92 -20.80 -6.87
N LEU A 141 -7.01 -19.82 -6.78
CA LEU A 141 -6.54 -19.30 -5.48
C LEU A 141 -7.69 -18.74 -4.64
N ARG A 142 -8.58 -17.94 -5.25
CA ARG A 142 -9.74 -17.33 -4.58
C ARG A 142 -10.73 -18.38 -4.07
N GLU A 143 -11.00 -19.42 -4.85
CA GLU A 143 -11.85 -20.54 -4.44
C GLU A 143 -11.30 -21.27 -3.20
N ASN A 144 -9.99 -21.17 -2.96
CA ASN A 144 -9.30 -21.73 -1.79
C ASN A 144 -8.97 -20.68 -0.72
N GLY A 145 -9.59 -19.50 -0.76
CA GLY A 145 -9.44 -18.47 0.27
C GLY A 145 -8.22 -17.57 0.14
N ILE A 146 -7.38 -17.76 -0.89
CA ILE A 146 -6.25 -16.87 -1.21
C ILE A 146 -6.76 -15.77 -2.15
N VAL A 147 -7.04 -14.60 -1.58
CA VAL A 147 -7.73 -13.51 -2.28
C VAL A 147 -6.79 -12.37 -2.71
N ASP A 148 -7.32 -11.50 -3.55
CA ASP A 148 -6.73 -10.19 -3.89
C ASP A 148 -5.33 -10.19 -4.52
N THR A 149 -4.97 -11.29 -5.18
CA THR A 149 -3.75 -11.45 -6.00
C THR A 149 -3.87 -10.87 -7.42
N ASN A 150 -4.99 -10.21 -7.73
CA ASN A 150 -5.26 -9.65 -9.06
C ASN A 150 -4.31 -8.49 -9.40
N GLY A 151 -3.78 -8.52 -10.62
CA GLY A 151 -3.14 -7.37 -11.26
C GLY A 151 -4.04 -6.11 -11.25
N TYR A 152 -3.43 -4.94 -11.48
CA TYR A 152 -4.21 -3.70 -11.55
C TYR A 152 -5.15 -3.75 -12.77
N ARG A 153 -6.46 -3.73 -12.55
CA ARG A 153 -7.49 -3.95 -13.57
C ARG A 153 -7.30 -3.16 -14.88
N LYS A 154 -6.80 -1.91 -14.79
CA LYS A 154 -6.60 -1.05 -15.97
C LYS A 154 -5.31 -1.33 -16.74
N LEU A 155 -4.39 -2.12 -16.19
CA LEU A 155 -3.12 -2.44 -16.81
C LEU A 155 -3.27 -3.52 -17.90
N GLY A 156 -4.29 -4.38 -17.79
CA GLY A 156 -4.64 -5.35 -18.84
C GLY A 156 -3.56 -6.40 -19.11
N ARG A 157 -2.76 -6.76 -18.10
CA ARG A 157 -1.67 -7.74 -18.22
C ARG A 157 -2.04 -9.09 -17.62
N ASN A 158 -1.40 -10.13 -18.15
CA ASN A 158 -1.39 -11.47 -17.57
C ASN A 158 -0.46 -11.49 -16.35
N GLN A 159 -0.97 -11.01 -15.20
CA GLN A 159 -0.12 -10.61 -14.08
C GLN A 159 -0.75 -10.94 -12.72
N LEU A 160 0.09 -11.40 -11.80
CA LEU A 160 -0.19 -11.46 -10.36
C LEU A 160 0.35 -10.19 -9.67
N ARG A 161 -0.41 -9.67 -8.71
CA ARG A 161 0.02 -8.54 -7.87
C ARG A 161 -0.24 -8.86 -6.41
N ILE A 162 0.83 -8.93 -5.62
CA ILE A 162 0.81 -9.47 -4.27
C ILE A 162 1.30 -8.40 -3.30
N GLY A 163 0.46 -8.02 -2.33
CA GLY A 163 0.83 -7.11 -1.25
C GLY A 163 1.55 -7.84 -0.14
N VAL A 164 2.77 -7.40 0.18
CA VAL A 164 3.63 -7.99 1.24
C VAL A 164 3.89 -6.97 2.34
N PHE A 165 2.82 -6.30 2.78
CA PHE A 165 2.85 -5.31 3.87
C PHE A 165 3.28 -5.94 5.20
N PRO A 166 3.64 -5.15 6.23
CA PRO A 166 4.26 -5.67 7.46
C PRO A 166 3.47 -6.75 8.18
N SER A 167 2.13 -6.66 8.14
CA SER A 167 1.22 -7.65 8.77
C SER A 167 1.14 -8.98 8.03
N VAL A 168 1.69 -9.09 6.81
CA VAL A 168 1.78 -10.35 6.07
C VAL A 168 3.00 -11.12 6.57
N GLU A 169 2.80 -12.36 7.01
CA GLU A 169 3.89 -13.22 7.45
C GLU A 169 4.78 -13.65 6.27
N PRO A 170 6.12 -13.57 6.37
CA PRO A 170 7.00 -14.07 5.32
C PRO A 170 6.77 -15.55 4.99
N SER A 171 6.35 -16.38 5.96
CA SER A 171 6.01 -17.78 5.73
C SER A 171 4.75 -17.97 4.89
N ASP A 172 3.77 -17.06 5.01
CA ASP A 172 2.56 -17.11 4.17
C ASP A 172 2.87 -16.74 2.73
N VAL A 173 3.88 -15.88 2.53
CA VAL A 173 4.38 -15.49 1.21
C VAL A 173 5.10 -16.66 0.53
N GLU A 174 5.88 -17.43 1.29
CA GLU A 174 6.51 -18.67 0.83
C GLU A 174 5.47 -19.77 0.55
N ALA A 175 4.45 -19.91 1.41
CA ALA A 175 3.36 -20.84 1.15
C ALA A 175 2.59 -20.45 -0.12
N LEU A 176 2.38 -19.15 -0.37
CA LEU A 176 1.71 -18.65 -1.56
C LEU A 176 2.44 -19.07 -2.85
N THR A 177 3.78 -19.05 -2.89
CA THR A 177 4.51 -19.49 -4.09
C THR A 177 4.22 -20.95 -4.40
N HIS A 178 4.23 -21.83 -3.39
CA HIS A 178 3.87 -23.24 -3.57
C HIS A 178 2.41 -23.43 -3.99
N CYS A 179 1.48 -22.62 -3.49
CA CYS A 179 0.09 -22.66 -3.94
C CYS A 179 -0.04 -22.24 -5.40
N ILE A 180 0.72 -21.23 -5.86
CA ILE A 180 0.72 -20.81 -7.27
C ILE A 180 1.27 -21.93 -8.14
N ASP A 181 2.43 -22.52 -7.78
CA ASP A 181 3.03 -23.63 -8.52
C ASP A 181 2.05 -24.81 -8.64
N TYR A 182 1.45 -25.23 -7.52
CA TYR A 182 0.47 -26.31 -7.51
C TYR A 182 -0.71 -26.03 -8.44
N VAL A 183 -1.26 -24.82 -8.41
CA VAL A 183 -2.38 -24.44 -9.29
C VAL A 183 -1.94 -24.49 -10.76
N VAL A 184 -0.80 -23.88 -11.08
CA VAL A 184 -0.28 -23.83 -12.46
C VAL A 184 -0.04 -25.22 -13.03
N GLU A 185 0.50 -26.15 -12.25
CA GLU A 185 0.72 -27.55 -12.66
C GLU A 185 -0.57 -28.32 -12.99
N HIS A 186 -1.73 -27.83 -12.52
CA HIS A 186 -3.02 -28.52 -12.62
C HIS A 186 -4.10 -27.71 -13.39
N LEU A 187 -3.70 -26.63 -14.09
CA LEU A 187 -4.54 -25.89 -15.03
C LEU A 187 -4.52 -26.52 -16.43
#